data_AF-A0A848RNM8-F1
#
_entry.id   AF-A0A848RNM8-F1
#
_cell.length_a   1.000
_cell.length_b   1.000
_cell.length_c   1.000
_cell.angle_alpha   90.00
_cell.angle_beta   90.00
_cell.angle_gamma   90.00
#
_symmetry.space_group_name_H-M   'P 1'
#
loop_
_entity.id
_entity.type
_entity.pdbx_description
1 polymer ?
#
loop_
_entity_poly.entity_id
_entity_poly.type
_entity_poly.pdbx_seq_one_letter_code
_entity_poly.pdbx_strand_id
1 'polypeptide(L)'
;MKNKKIIKELMVLAIACLLYSLSVVLFIDPAQIIPGSVTGVGVVLKAAFGFPIGLVSIIINVPLLIFGYSKLGKKFLIYTVLTVILTSTTMDLFANMKPFTNNIMLASIFGGIIMGIGLGMILKLGSSTGGTTVVGRLVTRKRPSIPIGDILLIVDFIIIVLGSVVLKNSETLLYSIINLYICVKFINIVDEFEKRRFEMIIFTKIKIEETPLNEQIEKFDRNNGYYHIYCKKNKADKIFETLRSLDAEIEAYYFDVKKMN
;
A
#
# COMPACT_ATOMS: atom_id res chain seq x y z
N MET A 1 -13.15 22.52 -5.56
CA MET A 1 -12.06 21.56 -5.91
C MET A 1 -11.72 20.57 -4.79
N LYS A 2 -11.67 20.99 -3.51
CA LYS A 2 -11.33 20.13 -2.35
C LYS A 2 -12.27 18.92 -2.14
N ASN A 3 -13.59 19.11 -2.30
CA ASN A 3 -14.58 18.04 -2.13
C ASN A 3 -14.47 16.94 -3.19
N LYS A 4 -14.18 17.30 -4.46
CA LYS A 4 -13.96 16.31 -5.54
C LYS A 4 -12.75 15.40 -5.25
N LYS A 5 -11.69 15.93 -4.63
CA LYS A 5 -10.51 15.15 -4.22
C LYS A 5 -10.86 14.17 -3.10
N ILE A 6 -11.60 14.61 -2.08
CA ILE A 6 -12.00 13.75 -0.96
C ILE A 6 -12.90 12.60 -1.44
N ILE A 7 -13.88 12.89 -2.30
CA ILE A 7 -14.76 11.86 -2.88
C ILE A 7 -13.93 10.83 -3.66
N LYS A 8 -12.96 11.27 -4.46
CA LYS A 8 -12.04 10.36 -5.15
C LYS A 8 -11.23 9.50 -4.19
N GLU A 9 -10.68 10.08 -3.11
CA GLU A 9 -9.95 9.33 -2.08
C GLU A 9 -10.84 8.28 -1.41
N LEU A 10 -12.09 8.62 -1.07
CA LEU A 10 -13.05 7.69 -0.45
C LEU A 10 -13.48 6.56 -1.39
N MET A 11 -13.70 6.84 -2.68
CA MET A 11 -14.01 5.79 -3.66
C MET A 11 -12.84 4.81 -3.82
N VAL A 12 -11.62 5.32 -3.92
CA VAL A 12 -10.41 4.48 -3.99
C VAL A 12 -10.26 3.67 -2.70
N LEU A 13 -10.55 4.26 -1.53
CA LEU A 13 -10.51 3.56 -0.24
C LEU A 13 -11.52 2.41 -0.20
N ALA A 14 -12.76 2.64 -0.66
CA ALA A 14 -13.81 1.63 -0.67
C ALA A 14 -13.43 0.45 -1.59
N ILE A 15 -12.93 0.72 -2.80
CA ILE A 15 -12.45 -0.31 -3.72
C ILE A 15 -11.30 -1.11 -3.09
N ALA A 16 -10.35 -0.41 -2.46
CA ALA A 16 -9.21 -1.05 -1.81
C ALA A 16 -9.64 -1.95 -0.64
N CYS A 17 -10.61 -1.51 0.18
CA CYS A 17 -11.18 -2.31 1.27
C CYS A 17 -11.92 -3.54 0.74
N LEU A 18 -12.65 -3.38 -0.37
CA LEU A 18 -13.35 -4.50 -1.02
C LEU A 18 -12.36 -5.54 -1.56
N LEU A 19 -11.32 -5.12 -2.27
CA LEU A 19 -10.26 -6.02 -2.75
C LEU A 19 -9.58 -6.78 -1.60
N TYR A 20 -9.20 -6.06 -0.54
CA TYR A 20 -8.61 -6.65 0.65
C TYR A 20 -9.53 -7.70 1.27
N SER A 21 -10.81 -7.37 1.47
CA SER A 21 -11.77 -8.24 2.15
C SER A 21 -12.16 -9.45 1.32
N LEU A 22 -12.35 -9.28 0.00
CA LEU A 22 -12.62 -10.39 -0.91
C LEU A 22 -11.44 -11.34 -1.00
N SER A 23 -10.20 -10.83 -0.95
CA SER A 23 -9.03 -11.70 -0.86
C SER A 23 -9.08 -12.58 0.40
N VAL A 24 -9.41 -11.96 1.54
CA VAL A 24 -9.53 -12.68 2.82
C VAL A 24 -10.60 -13.78 2.73
N VAL A 25 -11.80 -13.43 2.30
CA VAL A 25 -12.95 -14.32 2.31
C VAL A 25 -12.87 -15.43 1.25
N LEU A 26 -12.37 -15.13 0.05
CA LEU A 26 -12.43 -16.07 -1.07
C LEU A 26 -11.22 -16.99 -1.20
N PHE A 27 -10.08 -16.59 -0.63
CA PHE A 27 -8.83 -17.32 -0.76
C PHE A 27 -8.22 -17.68 0.59
N ILE A 28 -8.09 -16.71 1.49
CA ILE A 28 -7.25 -16.86 2.69
C ILE A 28 -7.97 -17.66 3.78
N ASP A 29 -9.18 -17.25 4.15
CA ASP A 29 -9.97 -17.88 5.21
C ASP A 29 -10.36 -19.34 4.89
N PRO A 30 -10.89 -19.66 3.68
CA PRO A 30 -11.22 -21.05 3.34
C PRO A 30 -10.00 -21.97 3.27
N ALA A 31 -8.83 -21.43 2.93
CA ALA A 31 -7.57 -22.18 2.89
C ALA A 31 -6.82 -22.16 4.24
N GLN A 32 -7.41 -21.57 5.30
CA GLN A 32 -6.81 -21.39 6.63
C GLN A 32 -5.42 -20.76 6.59
N ILE A 33 -5.19 -19.85 5.63
CA ILE A 33 -3.94 -19.10 5.52
C ILE A 33 -3.99 -17.96 6.53
N ILE A 34 -2.90 -17.74 7.25
CA ILE A 34 -2.75 -16.65 8.22
C ILE A 34 -2.07 -15.49 7.49
N PRO A 35 -2.79 -14.43 7.11
CA PRO A 35 -2.21 -13.31 6.34
C PRO A 35 -1.25 -12.42 7.13
N GLY A 36 -1.06 -12.68 8.43
CA GLY A 36 -0.46 -11.74 9.36
C GLY A 36 -1.46 -10.70 9.88
N SER A 37 -0.98 -9.76 10.70
CA SER A 37 -1.77 -8.67 11.29
C SER A 37 -2.96 -9.11 12.16
N VAL A 38 -3.81 -8.16 12.53
CA VAL A 38 -5.05 -8.39 13.31
C VAL A 38 -6.02 -9.30 12.54
N THR A 39 -6.07 -9.19 11.21
CA THR A 39 -6.89 -10.09 10.37
C THR A 39 -6.45 -11.54 10.52
N GLY A 40 -5.14 -11.80 10.62
CA GLY A 40 -4.61 -13.15 10.87
C GLY A 40 -5.02 -13.70 12.24
N VAL A 41 -5.06 -12.86 13.27
CA VAL A 41 -5.64 -13.25 14.57
C VAL A 41 -7.13 -13.61 14.40
N GLY A 42 -7.87 -12.83 13.62
CA GLY A 42 -9.25 -13.14 13.26
C GLY A 42 -9.42 -14.50 12.57
N VAL A 43 -8.59 -14.81 11.57
CA VAL A 43 -8.63 -16.12 10.87
C VAL A 43 -8.36 -17.26 11.86
N VAL A 44 -7.35 -17.13 12.72
CA VAL A 44 -7.02 -18.15 13.73
C VAL A 44 -8.17 -18.33 14.72
N LEU A 45 -8.75 -17.25 15.24
CA LEU A 45 -9.86 -17.33 16.18
C LEU A 45 -11.15 -17.85 15.54
N LYS A 46 -11.39 -17.57 14.25
CA LYS A 46 -12.48 -18.17 13.49
C LYS A 46 -12.28 -19.68 13.35
N ALA A 47 -11.09 -20.10 12.94
CA ALA A 47 -10.79 -21.52 12.77
C ALA A 47 -10.83 -22.31 14.09
N ALA A 48 -10.39 -21.70 15.21
CA ALA A 48 -10.34 -22.35 16.51
C ALA A 48 -11.66 -22.29 17.30
N PHE A 49 -12.41 -21.18 17.20
CA PHE A 49 -13.57 -20.90 18.06
C PHE A 49 -14.83 -20.46 17.32
N GLY A 50 -14.78 -20.29 16.00
CA GLY A 50 -15.93 -19.88 15.19
C GLY A 50 -16.27 -18.39 15.22
N PHE A 51 -15.42 -17.53 15.80
CA PHE A 51 -15.67 -16.09 15.84
C PHE A 51 -15.58 -15.45 14.45
N PRO A 52 -16.47 -14.50 14.09
CA PRO A 52 -16.35 -13.75 12.85
C PRO A 52 -15.05 -12.93 12.79
N ILE A 53 -14.36 -12.95 11.64
CA ILE A 53 -13.06 -12.29 11.45
C ILE A 53 -13.20 -10.78 11.61
N GLY A 54 -14.27 -10.20 11.07
CA GLY A 54 -14.56 -8.77 11.16
C GLY A 54 -14.83 -8.33 12.59
N LEU A 55 -15.64 -9.07 13.33
CA LEU A 55 -15.88 -8.80 14.75
C LEU A 55 -14.57 -8.78 15.57
N VAL A 56 -13.72 -9.81 15.42
CA VAL A 56 -12.40 -9.86 16.06
C VAL A 56 -11.55 -8.65 15.66
N SER A 57 -11.57 -8.30 14.37
CA SER A 57 -10.80 -7.19 13.84
C SER A 57 -11.21 -5.84 14.44
N ILE A 58 -12.51 -5.60 14.61
CA ILE A 58 -13.00 -4.37 15.25
C ILE A 58 -12.54 -4.31 16.70
N ILE A 59 -12.76 -5.39 17.47
CA ILE A 59 -12.42 -5.43 18.90
C ILE A 59 -10.94 -5.15 19.14
N ILE A 60 -10.05 -5.79 18.38
CA ILE A 60 -8.61 -5.62 18.55
C ILE A 60 -8.13 -4.25 18.03
N ASN A 61 -8.75 -3.71 16.99
CA ASN A 61 -8.32 -2.43 16.43
C ASN A 61 -8.71 -1.22 17.28
N VAL A 62 -9.83 -1.26 18.02
CA VAL A 62 -10.25 -0.15 18.91
C VAL A 62 -9.11 0.34 19.84
N PRO A 63 -8.46 -0.52 20.66
CA PRO A 63 -7.38 -0.07 21.53
C PRO A 63 -6.12 0.38 20.75
N LEU A 64 -5.81 -0.28 19.62
CA LEU A 64 -4.66 0.08 18.79
C LEU A 64 -4.82 1.44 18.12
N LEU A 65 -6.03 1.80 17.71
CA LEU A 65 -6.36 3.10 17.13
C LEU A 65 -6.27 4.21 18.16
N ILE A 66 -6.69 3.96 19.40
CA ILE A 66 -6.53 4.90 20.53
C ILE A 66 -5.03 5.17 20.74
N PHE A 67 -4.19 4.13 20.74
CA PHE A 67 -2.75 4.29 20.89
C PHE A 67 -2.11 5.05 19.70
N GLY A 68 -2.55 4.74 18.48
CA GLY A 68 -2.04 5.35 17.25
C GLY A 68 -2.44 6.82 17.04
N TYR A 69 -3.60 7.25 17.59
CA TYR A 69 -4.16 8.59 17.42
C TYR A 69 -3.18 9.70 17.80
N SER A 70 -2.54 9.57 18.97
CA SER A 70 -1.64 10.58 19.51
C SER A 70 -0.44 10.88 18.60
N LYS A 71 -0.02 9.91 17.78
CA LYS A 71 1.20 9.99 16.98
C LYS A 71 0.97 10.24 15.49
N LEU A 72 -0.12 9.74 14.89
CA LEU A 72 -0.30 9.75 13.43
C LEU A 72 -1.27 10.81 12.89
N GLY A 73 -1.98 11.52 13.77
CA GLY A 73 -2.83 12.67 13.42
C GLY A 73 -4.25 12.31 12.98
N LYS A 74 -5.10 13.34 12.89
CA LYS A 74 -6.56 13.19 12.74
C LYS A 74 -7.00 12.56 11.40
N LYS A 75 -6.37 12.93 10.28
CA LYS A 75 -6.70 12.37 8.95
C LYS A 75 -6.46 10.86 8.92
N PHE A 76 -5.30 10.41 9.41
CA PHE A 76 -4.95 9.00 9.50
C PHE A 76 -6.00 8.24 10.32
N LEU A 77 -6.35 8.76 11.50
CA LEU A 77 -7.33 8.10 12.38
C LEU A 77 -8.68 7.92 11.68
N ILE A 78 -9.24 8.99 11.08
CA ILE A 78 -10.56 8.92 10.43
C ILE A 78 -10.55 7.89 9.30
N TYR A 79 -9.54 7.93 8.44
CA TYR A 79 -9.46 7.01 7.30
C TYR A 79 -9.26 5.56 7.78
N THR A 80 -8.45 5.37 8.83
CA THR A 80 -8.19 4.04 9.39
C THR A 80 -9.43 3.46 10.07
N VAL A 81 -10.19 4.27 10.82
CA VAL A 81 -11.48 3.85 11.39
C VAL A 81 -12.44 3.42 10.27
N LEU A 82 -12.56 4.22 9.21
CA LEU A 82 -13.37 3.88 8.05
C LEU A 82 -12.90 2.59 7.39
N THR A 83 -11.59 2.42 7.21
CA THR A 83 -11.01 1.18 6.66
C THR A 83 -11.33 -0.01 7.54
N VAL A 84 -11.10 0.06 8.86
CA VAL A 84 -11.37 -1.04 9.79
C VAL A 84 -12.84 -1.43 9.76
N ILE A 85 -13.76 -0.45 9.77
CA ILE A 85 -15.20 -0.72 9.67
C ILE A 85 -15.52 -1.39 8.34
N LEU A 86 -15.10 -0.79 7.22
CA LEU A 86 -15.41 -1.30 5.88
C LEU A 86 -14.84 -2.70 5.66
N THR A 87 -13.58 -2.96 6.00
CA THR A 87 -13.00 -4.28 5.82
C THR A 87 -13.66 -5.31 6.73
N SER A 88 -13.91 -4.96 7.99
CA SER A 88 -14.51 -5.88 8.95
C SER A 88 -15.94 -6.27 8.58
N THR A 89 -16.77 -5.29 8.25
CA THR A 89 -18.16 -5.57 7.84
C THR A 89 -18.22 -6.30 6.51
N THR A 90 -17.34 -5.95 5.55
CA THR A 90 -17.28 -6.66 4.26
C THR A 90 -16.84 -8.10 4.44
N MET A 91 -15.82 -8.38 5.27
CA MET A 91 -15.38 -9.74 5.56
C MET A 91 -16.50 -10.61 6.15
N ASP A 92 -17.21 -10.09 7.16
CA ASP A 92 -18.30 -10.84 7.80
C ASP A 92 -19.54 -10.97 6.89
N LEU A 93 -19.87 -9.94 6.11
CA LEU A 93 -20.98 -9.96 5.17
C LEU A 93 -20.79 -11.02 4.08
N PHE A 94 -19.57 -11.17 3.58
CA PHE A 94 -19.24 -12.12 2.52
C PHE A 94 -18.74 -13.46 3.04
N ALA A 95 -18.67 -13.68 4.36
CA ALA A 95 -18.05 -14.86 4.99
C ALA A 95 -18.58 -16.22 4.51
N ASN A 96 -19.81 -16.27 3.96
CA ASN A 96 -20.45 -17.48 3.45
C ASN A 96 -20.29 -17.68 1.92
N MET A 97 -19.54 -16.82 1.24
CA MET A 97 -19.22 -17.01 -0.17
C MET A 97 -18.38 -18.28 -0.35
N LYS A 98 -18.61 -18.97 -1.48
CA LYS A 98 -17.79 -20.14 -1.82
C LYS A 98 -16.35 -19.71 -2.11
N PRO A 99 -15.35 -20.53 -1.73
CA PRO A 99 -13.97 -20.26 -2.08
C PRO A 99 -13.80 -20.15 -3.59
N PHE A 100 -12.93 -19.25 -4.03
CA PHE A 100 -12.62 -19.13 -5.45
C PHE A 100 -11.81 -20.33 -5.97
N THR A 101 -11.04 -20.96 -5.09
CA THR A 101 -10.30 -22.19 -5.37
C THR A 101 -10.13 -23.02 -4.10
N ASN A 102 -10.12 -24.34 -4.24
CA ASN A 102 -9.81 -25.27 -3.16
C ASN A 102 -8.31 -25.64 -3.10
N ASN A 103 -7.51 -25.17 -4.07
CA ASN A 103 -6.07 -25.42 -4.07
C ASN A 103 -5.37 -24.36 -3.20
N ILE A 104 -4.82 -24.78 -2.07
CA ILE A 104 -4.19 -23.91 -1.06
C ILE A 104 -3.01 -23.13 -1.65
N MET A 105 -2.23 -23.72 -2.56
CA MET A 105 -1.13 -23.03 -3.23
C MET A 105 -1.65 -21.87 -4.10
N LEU A 106 -2.67 -22.12 -4.93
CA LEU A 106 -3.30 -21.06 -5.72
C LEU A 106 -3.92 -19.99 -4.82
N ALA A 107 -4.56 -20.40 -3.73
CA ALA A 107 -5.14 -19.49 -2.75
C ALA A 107 -4.07 -18.59 -2.11
N SER A 108 -2.91 -19.14 -1.74
CA SER A 108 -1.81 -18.36 -1.16
C SER A 108 -1.23 -17.34 -2.12
N ILE A 109 -1.13 -17.67 -3.41
CA ILE A 109 -0.58 -16.78 -4.43
C ILE A 109 -1.58 -15.66 -4.76
N PHE A 110 -2.79 -16.02 -5.19
CA PHE A 110 -3.79 -15.04 -5.63
C PHE A 110 -4.35 -14.23 -4.46
N GLY A 111 -4.52 -14.87 -3.29
CA GLY A 111 -4.85 -14.18 -2.05
C GLY A 111 -3.81 -13.13 -1.71
N GLY A 112 -2.52 -13.50 -1.76
CA GLY A 112 -1.41 -12.57 -1.50
C GLY A 112 -1.38 -11.39 -2.48
N ILE A 113 -1.58 -11.65 -3.78
CA ILE A 113 -1.59 -10.60 -4.82
C ILE A 113 -2.73 -9.60 -4.57
N ILE A 114 -3.96 -10.10 -4.48
CA ILE A 114 -5.16 -9.25 -4.37
C ILE A 114 -5.14 -8.49 -3.03
N MET A 115 -4.75 -9.17 -1.95
CA MET A 115 -4.62 -8.55 -0.63
C MET A 115 -3.53 -7.49 -0.63
N GLY A 116 -2.36 -7.77 -1.23
CA GLY A 116 -1.25 -6.83 -1.29
C GLY A 116 -1.58 -5.57 -2.09
N ILE A 117 -2.31 -5.70 -3.20
CA ILE A 117 -2.80 -4.56 -3.98
C ILE A 117 -3.78 -3.73 -3.16
N GLY A 118 -4.80 -4.37 -2.55
CA GLY A 118 -5.79 -3.68 -1.71
C GLY A 118 -5.15 -2.98 -0.52
N LEU A 119 -4.26 -3.66 0.21
CA LEU A 119 -3.55 -3.09 1.35
C LEU A 119 -2.59 -1.98 0.93
N GLY A 120 -1.86 -2.13 -0.16
CA GLY A 120 -1.01 -1.09 -0.73
C GLY A 120 -1.79 0.19 -1.04
N MET A 121 -2.98 0.07 -1.63
CA MET A 121 -3.87 1.21 -1.91
C MET A 121 -4.37 1.89 -0.62
N ILE A 122 -4.76 1.12 0.41
CA ILE A 122 -5.15 1.63 1.73
C ILE A 122 -3.99 2.43 2.35
N LEU A 123 -2.79 1.86 2.38
CA LEU A 123 -1.62 2.50 2.96
C LEU A 123 -1.24 3.79 2.23
N LYS A 124 -1.34 3.78 0.88
CA LYS A 124 -1.09 4.94 0.02
C LYS A 124 -2.03 6.12 0.32
N LEU A 125 -3.28 5.86 0.67
CA LEU A 125 -4.25 6.91 1.01
C LEU A 125 -4.01 7.55 2.40
N GLY A 126 -2.97 7.14 3.12
CA GLY A 126 -2.80 7.61 4.49
C GLY A 126 -3.64 6.83 5.50
N SER A 127 -4.15 5.65 5.13
CA SER A 127 -4.97 4.80 5.99
C SER A 127 -4.18 3.56 6.45
N SER A 128 -4.85 2.66 7.16
CA SER A 128 -4.32 1.42 7.71
C SER A 128 -5.49 0.45 7.93
N THR A 129 -5.23 -0.86 7.91
CA THR A 129 -6.20 -1.88 8.35
C THR A 129 -6.21 -2.03 9.88
N GLY A 130 -5.54 -1.12 10.59
CA GLY A 130 -5.22 -1.21 12.01
C GLY A 130 -4.06 -2.17 12.28
N GLY A 131 -3.97 -2.70 13.49
CA GLY A 131 -3.03 -3.77 13.79
C GLY A 131 -1.56 -3.41 13.60
N THR A 132 -0.85 -4.35 12.98
CA THR A 132 0.59 -4.27 12.65
C THR A 132 0.91 -3.16 11.66
N THR A 133 -0.07 -2.71 10.86
CA THR A 133 0.13 -1.61 9.90
C THR A 133 0.22 -0.24 10.58
N VAL A 134 -0.37 -0.07 11.78
CA VAL A 134 -0.13 1.13 12.61
C VAL A 134 1.32 1.16 13.08
N VAL A 135 1.85 0.00 13.53
CA VAL A 135 3.26 -0.14 13.94
C VAL A 135 4.19 0.13 12.77
N GLY A 136 3.93 -0.49 11.61
CA GLY A 136 4.70 -0.27 10.38
C GLY A 136 4.78 1.22 10.03
N ARG A 137 3.65 1.92 10.09
CA ARG A 137 3.61 3.36 9.76
C ARG A 137 4.35 4.23 10.77
N LEU A 138 4.31 3.88 12.06
CA LEU A 138 5.08 4.57 13.10
C LEU A 138 6.59 4.38 12.89
N VAL A 139 7.02 3.18 12.49
CA VAL A 139 8.43 2.86 12.23
C VAL A 139 8.90 3.57 10.96
N THR A 140 8.17 3.48 9.84
CA THR A 140 8.54 4.17 8.59
C THR A 140 8.59 5.69 8.77
N ARG A 141 7.75 6.28 9.64
CA ARG A 141 7.84 7.70 9.97
C ARG A 141 9.17 8.08 10.65
N LYS A 142 9.74 7.18 11.46
CA LYS A 142 11.06 7.37 12.08
C LYS A 142 12.21 6.96 11.16
N ARG A 143 11.99 6.02 10.25
CA ARG A 143 12.98 5.52 9.28
C ARG A 143 12.38 5.46 7.87
N PRO A 144 12.38 6.58 7.13
CA PRO A 144 11.73 6.69 5.82
C PRO A 144 12.36 5.81 4.72
N SER A 145 13.62 5.37 4.92
CA SER A 145 14.35 4.53 3.97
C SER A 145 13.89 3.07 3.93
N ILE A 146 13.15 2.62 4.94
CA ILE A 146 12.66 1.23 5.04
C ILE A 146 11.22 1.18 4.52
N PRO A 147 10.93 0.38 3.47
CA PRO A 147 9.57 0.15 3.00
C PRO A 147 8.69 -0.40 4.12
N ILE A 148 7.43 0.08 4.17
CA ILE A 148 6.48 -0.39 5.18
C ILE A 148 6.23 -1.90 5.08
N GLY A 149 6.23 -2.45 3.87
CA GLY A 149 6.06 -3.89 3.63
C GLY A 149 7.12 -4.75 4.32
N ASP A 150 8.37 -4.29 4.36
CA ASP A 150 9.47 -5.05 4.95
C ASP A 150 9.34 -5.10 6.49
N ILE A 151 8.81 -4.02 7.09
CA ILE A 151 8.50 -3.99 8.53
C ILE A 151 7.34 -4.93 8.83
N LEU A 152 6.30 -4.94 7.97
CA LEU A 152 5.17 -5.84 8.10
C LEU A 152 5.61 -7.30 8.05
N LEU A 153 6.53 -7.65 7.15
CA LEU A 153 7.05 -9.01 7.04
C LEU A 153 7.54 -9.55 8.40
N ILE A 154 8.30 -8.76 9.16
CA ILE A 154 8.83 -9.19 10.47
C ILE A 154 7.72 -9.34 11.49
N VAL A 155 6.85 -8.33 11.62
CA VAL A 155 5.81 -8.32 12.67
C VAL A 155 4.75 -9.39 12.39
N ASP A 156 4.36 -9.53 11.12
CA ASP A 156 3.33 -10.47 10.69
C ASP A 156 3.84 -11.91 10.71
N PHE A 157 5.12 -12.16 10.47
CA PHE A 157 5.73 -13.48 10.62
C PHE A 157 5.57 -14.04 12.04
N ILE A 158 5.69 -13.20 13.07
CA ILE A 158 5.47 -13.61 14.47
C ILE A 158 4.03 -14.08 14.67
N ILE A 159 3.05 -13.35 14.13
CA ILE A 159 1.63 -13.71 14.21
C ILE A 159 1.35 -15.02 13.49
N ILE A 160 1.98 -15.22 12.33
CA ILE A 160 1.87 -16.46 11.56
C ILE A 160 2.40 -17.65 12.36
N VAL A 161 3.61 -17.54 12.93
CA VAL A 161 4.20 -18.62 13.74
C VAL A 161 3.30 -18.97 14.94
N LEU A 162 2.84 -17.96 15.69
CA LEU A 162 1.96 -18.18 16.84
C LEU A 162 0.62 -18.80 16.43
N GLY A 163 0.01 -18.30 15.35
CA GLY A 163 -1.26 -18.83 14.85
C GLY A 163 -1.15 -20.26 14.33
N SER A 164 -0.06 -20.61 13.63
CA SER A 164 0.18 -21.98 13.16
C SER A 164 0.37 -22.97 14.32
N VAL A 165 0.99 -22.54 15.43
CA VAL A 165 1.08 -23.34 16.65
C VAL A 165 -0.31 -23.58 17.26
N VAL A 166 -1.16 -22.56 17.30
CA VAL A 166 -2.55 -22.68 17.78
C VAL A 166 -3.37 -23.64 16.92
N LEU A 167 -3.24 -23.55 15.59
CA LEU A 167 -3.95 -24.42 14.64
C LEU A 167 -3.33 -25.82 14.51
N LYS A 168 -2.16 -26.07 15.12
CA LYS A 168 -1.43 -27.33 15.05
C LYS A 168 -1.19 -27.83 13.61
N ASN A 169 -0.99 -26.90 12.68
CA ASN A 169 -0.81 -27.20 11.26
C ASN A 169 0.45 -26.51 10.70
N SER A 170 1.46 -27.32 10.37
CA SER A 170 2.71 -26.85 9.78
C SER A 170 2.58 -26.45 8.31
N GLU A 171 1.63 -27.00 7.56
CA GLU A 171 1.40 -26.60 6.17
C GLU A 171 0.81 -25.18 6.11
N THR A 172 -0.12 -24.87 7.02
CA THR A 172 -0.65 -23.51 7.19
C THR A 172 0.49 -22.50 7.37
N LEU A 173 1.53 -22.83 8.14
CA LEU A 173 2.69 -21.96 8.32
C LEU A 173 3.37 -21.65 6.97
N LEU A 174 3.69 -22.68 6.19
CA LEU A 174 4.41 -22.56 4.93
C LEU A 174 3.61 -21.74 3.90
N TYR A 175 2.32 -22.05 3.73
CA TYR A 175 1.45 -21.31 2.82
C TYR A 175 1.22 -19.86 3.26
N SER A 176 1.16 -19.62 4.57
CA SER A 176 1.06 -18.26 5.14
C SER A 176 2.31 -17.43 4.87
N ILE A 177 3.49 -18.03 4.94
CA ILE A 177 4.75 -17.36 4.60
C ILE A 177 4.79 -16.99 3.11
N ILE A 178 4.36 -17.89 2.22
CA ILE A 178 4.25 -17.61 0.77
C ILE A 178 3.29 -16.44 0.53
N ASN A 179 2.09 -16.50 1.10
CA ASN A 179 1.09 -15.46 0.99
C ASN A 179 1.60 -14.11 1.52
N LEU A 180 2.25 -14.09 2.69
CA LEU A 180 2.82 -12.89 3.29
C LEU A 180 3.90 -12.26 2.38
N TYR A 181 4.82 -13.07 1.87
CA TYR A 181 5.88 -12.59 0.99
C TYR A 181 5.31 -11.95 -0.29
N ILE A 182 4.33 -12.61 -0.93
CA ILE A 182 3.67 -12.09 -2.13
C ILE A 182 2.90 -10.81 -1.80
N CYS A 183 2.14 -10.79 -0.70
CA CYS A 183 1.43 -9.60 -0.25
C CYS A 183 2.37 -8.41 -0.07
N VAL A 184 3.48 -8.59 0.65
CA VAL A 184 4.50 -7.54 0.87
C VAL A 184 5.09 -7.05 -0.45
N LYS A 185 5.40 -7.95 -1.39
CA LYS A 185 5.89 -7.56 -2.73
C LYS A 185 4.90 -6.66 -3.45
N PHE A 186 3.60 -7.00 -3.43
CA PHE A 186 2.58 -6.19 -4.10
C PHE A 186 2.27 -4.88 -3.38
N ILE A 187 2.36 -4.83 -2.03
CA ILE A 187 2.32 -3.57 -1.27
C ILE A 187 3.44 -2.64 -1.74
N ASN A 188 4.67 -3.14 -1.82
CA ASN A 188 5.82 -2.36 -2.23
C ASN A 188 5.70 -1.90 -3.70
N ILE A 189 5.20 -2.74 -4.61
CA ILE A 189 4.92 -2.35 -6.00
C ILE A 189 3.92 -1.19 -6.07
N VAL A 190 2.82 -1.25 -5.31
CA VAL A 190 1.82 -0.19 -5.27
C VAL A 190 2.38 1.12 -4.70
N ASP A 191 3.25 1.03 -3.70
CA ASP A 191 3.94 2.18 -3.09
C ASP A 191 4.99 2.80 -4.04
N GLU A 192 5.74 1.96 -4.78
CA GLU A 192 6.79 2.40 -5.72
C GLU A 192 6.22 2.98 -7.03
N PHE A 193 5.03 2.56 -7.47
CA PHE A 193 4.47 2.93 -8.77
C PHE A 193 4.40 4.46 -9.02
N GLU A 194 4.25 5.28 -7.97
CA GLU A 194 4.27 6.75 -8.07
C GLU A 194 5.59 7.40 -7.62
N LYS A 195 6.48 6.66 -6.95
CA LYS A 195 7.76 7.19 -6.45
C LYS A 195 8.87 7.18 -7.50
N ARG A 196 8.65 6.56 -8.67
CA ARG A 196 9.60 6.63 -9.80
C ARG A 196 9.80 8.09 -10.23
N ARG A 197 10.98 8.63 -9.91
CA ARG A 197 11.44 9.94 -10.35
C ARG A 197 12.12 9.77 -11.71
N PHE A 198 11.80 10.67 -12.62
CA PHE A 198 12.41 10.72 -13.94
C PHE A 198 13.38 11.89 -13.94
N GLU A 199 14.62 11.62 -14.29
CA GLU A 199 15.53 12.68 -14.68
C GLU A 199 15.36 12.89 -16.18
N MET A 200 15.10 14.14 -16.53
CA MET A 200 15.01 14.61 -17.89
C MET A 200 16.18 15.55 -18.11
N ILE A 201 17.09 15.17 -18.99
CA ILE A 201 18.13 16.09 -19.46
C ILE A 201 17.53 16.87 -20.62
N ILE A 202 17.56 18.20 -20.53
CA ILE A 202 17.00 19.10 -21.53
C ILE A 202 18.09 20.01 -22.05
N PHE A 203 18.31 19.93 -23.35
CA PHE A 203 19.14 20.85 -24.11
C PHE A 203 18.23 22.03 -24.48
N THR A 204 18.53 23.24 -24.05
CA THR A 204 17.77 24.42 -24.47
C THR A 204 18.63 25.68 -24.37
N LYS A 205 18.48 26.56 -25.36
CA LYS A 205 19.09 27.91 -25.37
C LYS A 205 18.31 28.91 -24.50
N ILE A 206 17.13 28.52 -24.02
CA ILE A 206 16.21 29.36 -23.25
C ILE A 206 16.60 29.32 -21.76
N LYS A 207 16.56 30.48 -21.09
CA LYS A 207 16.68 30.54 -19.63
C LYS A 207 15.40 30.02 -18.99
N ILE A 208 15.44 28.80 -18.45
CA ILE A 208 14.28 28.15 -17.80
C ILE A 208 13.78 28.96 -16.59
N GLU A 209 14.67 29.73 -15.95
CA GLU A 209 14.40 30.60 -14.79
C GLU A 209 13.29 31.65 -15.05
N GLU A 210 13.11 32.06 -16.31
CA GLU A 210 12.13 33.08 -16.73
C GLU A 210 10.82 32.45 -17.25
N THR A 211 10.68 31.12 -17.18
CA THR A 211 9.52 30.39 -17.70
C THR A 211 8.56 29.97 -16.59
N PRO A 212 7.26 29.74 -16.89
CA PRO A 212 6.29 29.16 -15.94
C PRO A 212 6.63 27.72 -15.51
N LEU A 213 7.71 27.14 -16.04
CA LEU A 213 8.22 25.81 -15.66
C LEU A 213 8.88 25.81 -14.27
N ASN A 214 9.35 26.95 -13.78
CA ASN A 214 10.12 27.05 -12.54
C ASN A 214 9.34 26.51 -11.31
N GLU A 215 8.01 26.64 -11.29
CA GLU A 215 7.15 26.08 -10.23
C GLU A 215 6.98 24.54 -10.30
N GLN A 216 7.29 23.93 -11.44
CA GLN A 216 7.03 22.51 -11.71
C GLN A 216 8.28 21.63 -11.59
N ILE A 217 9.46 22.23 -11.58
CA ILE A 217 10.77 21.58 -11.51
C ILE A 217 11.15 21.36 -10.03
N GLU A 218 11.50 20.12 -9.63
CA GLU A 218 11.89 19.85 -8.23
C GLU A 218 13.34 20.28 -7.94
N LYS A 219 14.22 20.23 -8.95
CA LYS A 219 15.62 20.67 -8.88
C LYS A 219 16.14 20.92 -10.30
N PHE A 220 16.96 21.95 -10.47
CA PHE A 220 17.72 22.19 -11.69
C PHE A 220 19.21 22.23 -11.38
N ASP A 221 20.03 21.68 -12.27
CA ASP A 221 21.49 21.84 -12.25
C ASP A 221 21.97 22.28 -13.65
N ARG A 222 22.87 23.26 -13.67
CA ARG A 222 23.41 23.87 -14.89
C ARG A 222 24.86 23.42 -15.04
N ASN A 223 25.07 22.35 -15.79
CA ASN A 223 26.41 21.87 -16.14
C ASN A 223 26.59 21.95 -17.67
N ASN A 224 27.68 22.58 -18.12
CA ASN A 224 28.11 22.67 -19.53
C ASN A 224 27.05 23.14 -20.55
N GLY A 225 26.18 24.09 -20.19
CA GLY A 225 25.18 24.64 -21.13
C GLY A 225 23.90 23.82 -21.28
N TYR A 226 23.71 22.80 -20.45
CA TYR A 226 22.51 21.96 -20.40
C TYR A 226 21.75 22.15 -19.09
N TYR A 227 20.46 21.83 -19.10
CA TYR A 227 19.61 21.84 -17.90
C TYR A 227 19.21 20.42 -17.53
N HIS A 228 19.55 20.00 -16.32
CA HIS A 228 19.00 18.77 -15.72
C HIS A 228 17.69 19.11 -15.02
N ILE A 229 16.57 18.53 -15.46
CA ILE A 229 15.27 18.70 -14.83
C ILE A 229 14.86 17.39 -14.16
N TYR A 230 14.72 17.45 -12.83
CA TYR A 230 14.18 16.34 -12.05
C TYR A 230 12.67 16.53 -11.87
N CYS A 231 11.88 15.56 -12.38
CA CYS A 231 10.43 15.61 -12.25
C CYS A 231 9.80 14.22 -12.03
N LYS A 232 8.55 14.20 -11.59
CA LYS A 232 7.77 12.95 -11.49
C LYS A 232 7.22 12.55 -12.86
N LYS A 233 7.03 11.26 -13.11
CA LYS A 233 6.49 10.73 -14.39
C LYS A 233 5.24 11.45 -14.86
N ASN A 234 4.29 11.63 -13.95
CA ASN A 234 2.99 12.24 -14.22
C ASN A 234 3.05 13.75 -14.52
N LYS A 235 4.21 14.39 -14.34
CA LYS A 235 4.48 15.77 -14.74
C LYS A 235 5.33 15.87 -16.00
N ALA A 236 6.03 14.80 -16.39
CA ALA A 236 6.97 14.80 -17.51
C ALA A 236 6.29 15.23 -18.82
N ASP A 237 5.14 14.63 -19.16
CA ASP A 237 4.42 14.96 -20.40
C ASP A 237 4.03 16.45 -20.50
N LYS A 238 3.57 17.01 -19.38
CA LYS A 238 3.18 18.43 -19.31
C LYS A 238 4.38 19.37 -19.40
N ILE A 239 5.52 18.96 -18.83
CA ILE A 239 6.79 19.70 -18.95
C ILE A 239 7.25 19.69 -20.42
N PHE A 240 7.14 18.56 -21.12
CA PHE A 240 7.45 18.46 -22.55
C PHE A 240 6.60 19.37 -23.42
N GLU A 241 5.28 19.35 -23.24
CA GLU A 241 4.36 20.21 -23.99
C GLU A 241 4.70 21.69 -23.80
N THR A 242 4.98 22.09 -22.56
CA THR A 242 5.34 23.47 -22.24
C THR A 242 6.67 23.88 -22.90
N LEU A 243 7.68 23.01 -22.89
CA LEU A 243 8.97 23.31 -23.51
C LEU A 243 8.92 23.34 -25.04
N ARG A 244 8.12 22.46 -25.66
CA ARG A 244 7.87 22.50 -27.11
C ARG A 244 7.16 23.79 -27.53
N SER A 245 6.23 24.28 -26.71
CA SER A 245 5.54 25.55 -26.98
C SER A 245 6.45 26.78 -26.93
N LEU A 246 7.65 26.64 -26.36
CA LEU A 246 8.65 27.69 -26.23
C LEU A 246 9.75 27.60 -27.31
N ASP A 247 9.60 26.75 -28.33
CA ASP A 247 10.60 26.56 -29.41
C ASP A 247 11.99 26.10 -28.90
N ALA A 248 12.02 25.35 -27.80
CA ALA A 248 13.26 24.72 -27.34
C ALA A 248 13.68 23.57 -28.28
N GLU A 249 14.95 23.53 -28.71
CA GLU A 249 15.57 22.36 -29.35
C GLU A 249 15.77 21.25 -28.31
N ILE A 250 14.72 20.46 -28.04
CA ILE A 250 14.73 19.44 -26.99
C ILE A 250 15.35 18.14 -27.52
N GLU A 251 16.60 17.85 -27.14
CA GLU A 251 17.08 16.47 -27.03
C GLU A 251 16.75 15.97 -25.62
N ALA A 252 15.77 15.07 -25.51
CA ALA A 252 15.35 14.54 -24.22
C ALA A 252 15.73 13.08 -24.10
N TYR A 253 16.60 12.79 -23.13
CA TYR A 253 16.92 11.44 -22.74
C TYR A 253 16.17 11.09 -21.44
N TYR A 254 15.34 10.05 -21.51
CA TYR A 254 14.66 9.49 -20.35
C TYR A 254 15.61 8.57 -19.61
N PHE A 255 15.97 8.94 -18.38
CA PHE A 255 16.65 8.02 -17.46
C PHE A 255 15.71 7.68 -16.30
N ASP A 256 15.41 6.39 -16.14
CA ASP A 256 14.75 5.89 -14.92
C ASP A 256 15.79 5.95 -13.80
N VAL A 257 15.81 7.06 -13.06
CA VAL A 257 16.77 7.25 -11.98
C VAL A 257 16.32 6.43 -10.79
N LYS A 258 16.78 5.18 -10.74
CA LYS A 258 16.75 4.37 -9.53
C LYS A 258 17.57 5.08 -8.45
N LYS A 259 16.89 5.83 -7.58
CA LYS A 259 17.42 6.43 -6.35
C LYS A 259 18.65 7.33 -6.56
N MET A 260 18.43 8.63 -6.67
CA MET A 260 19.40 9.57 -6.08
C MET A 260 19.05 9.73 -4.60
N ASN A 261 20.02 9.39 -3.75
CA ASN A 261 19.99 9.54 -2.29
C ASN A 261 19.74 10.99 -1.86
#